data_AF-A0AAN6M0U9-F1
#
_entry.id   AF-A0AAN6M0U9-F1
#
_cell.length_a   1.000
_cell.length_b   1.000
_cell.length_c   1.000
_cell.angle_alpha   90.00
_cell.angle_beta   90.00
_cell.angle_gamma   90.00
#
_symmetry.space_group_name_H-M   'P 1'
#
loop_
_entity.id
_entity.type
_entity.pdbx_description
1 polymer ?
#
loop_
_entity_poly.entity_id
_entity_poly.type
_entity_poly.pdbx_seq_one_letter_code
_entity_poly.pdbx_strand_id
1 'polypeptide(L)'
;MRQLSSPSSSAILPTPPVLGNHQDSSISFPSSAISSASDSEIVKKACTLDTFPKFLYIWDHAKSLINFHGQHDTLTSTTGLAGAMQTPSFKTVLSEEELATSLSAAQHAVHTHQPTDSAYGNLQVLRLLWEATVNALEGLLEDGGLDLEVCAWGLVGLAAGYEAPTTTSVAQEKELLSYKNRLKAALISLPSLNSPLSTSSSGVPPQQRLIMLTKARREIHICSNMLIQQFRREGWAGIQWYHGITVAERWLENIGMGKMDADRRQ
;
A
#
# COMPACT_ATOMS: atom_id res chain seq x y z
N MET A 1 48.31 22.06 -29.97
CA MET A 1 49.38 21.68 -29.00
C MET A 1 49.80 22.91 -28.20
N ARG A 2 49.29 23.09 -26.98
CA ARG A 2 49.91 23.93 -25.95
C ARG A 2 49.61 23.28 -24.60
N GLN A 3 50.65 22.71 -24.00
CA GLN A 3 50.66 22.26 -22.62
C GLN A 3 50.83 23.48 -21.71
N LEU A 4 50.03 23.57 -20.66
CA LEU A 4 50.28 24.44 -19.51
C LEU A 4 50.19 23.58 -18.25
N SER A 5 51.37 23.21 -17.77
CA SER A 5 51.62 22.56 -16.49
C SER A 5 51.32 23.55 -15.37
N SER A 6 50.62 23.11 -14.32
CA SER A 6 50.47 23.87 -13.07
C SER A 6 50.92 23.02 -11.87
N PRO A 7 51.47 23.67 -10.82
CA PRO A 7 52.30 23.01 -9.81
C PRO A 7 51.51 22.36 -8.67
N SER A 8 52.08 21.29 -8.15
CA SER A 8 51.68 20.57 -6.95
C SER A 8 51.87 21.43 -5.69
N SER A 9 50.76 21.73 -4.99
CA SER A 9 50.77 22.24 -3.62
C SER A 9 50.44 21.09 -2.66
N SER A 10 51.46 20.62 -1.95
CA SER A 10 51.32 19.69 -0.83
C SER A 10 50.86 20.47 0.41
N ALA A 11 49.59 20.35 0.77
CA ALA A 11 49.06 20.89 2.02
C ALA A 11 49.31 19.89 3.16
N ILE A 12 49.95 20.37 4.23
CA ILE A 12 50.20 19.65 5.47
C ILE A 12 48.89 19.58 6.26
N LEU A 13 48.42 18.37 6.55
CA LEU A 13 47.23 18.10 7.37
C LEU A 13 47.56 18.32 8.87
N PRO A 14 46.71 19.05 9.62
CA PRO A 14 46.80 19.10 11.07
C PRO A 14 46.24 17.83 11.69
N THR A 15 47.00 17.24 12.62
CA THR A 15 46.59 16.14 13.50
C THR A 15 45.38 16.54 14.36
N PRO A 16 44.33 15.70 14.45
CA PRO A 16 43.19 15.97 15.32
C PRO A 16 43.51 15.73 16.81
N PRO A 17 42.82 16.42 17.72
CA PRO A 17 42.98 16.24 19.16
C PRO A 17 42.36 14.91 19.63
N VAL A 18 43.09 14.21 20.50
CA VAL A 18 42.65 13.01 21.21
C VAL A 18 41.56 13.41 22.22
N LEU A 19 40.32 13.00 21.94
CA LEU A 19 39.19 13.12 22.85
C LEU A 19 39.21 11.98 23.88
N GLY A 20 39.07 12.36 25.14
CA GLY A 20 39.15 11.47 26.30
C GLY A 20 38.03 10.44 26.37
N ASN A 21 38.37 9.31 26.99
CA ASN A 21 37.48 8.22 27.35
C ASN A 21 36.30 8.73 28.20
N HIS A 22 35.12 8.81 27.59
CA HIS A 22 33.86 8.84 28.32
C HIS A 22 33.52 7.41 28.76
N GLN A 23 33.34 7.24 30.07
CA GLN A 23 32.84 6.01 30.68
C GLN A 23 31.43 5.70 30.15
N ASP A 24 31.31 4.52 29.55
CA ASP A 24 30.06 3.90 29.14
C ASP A 24 29.12 3.73 30.34
N SER A 25 28.18 4.67 30.46
CA SER A 25 26.97 4.48 31.27
C SER A 25 26.06 3.55 30.49
N SER A 26 26.17 2.25 30.79
CA SER A 26 25.34 1.19 30.23
C SER A 26 23.90 1.38 30.72
N ILE A 27 23.14 2.19 30.00
CA ILE A 27 21.69 2.28 30.14
C ILE A 27 21.13 0.95 29.61
N SER A 28 20.78 0.06 30.53
CA SER A 28 20.05 -1.17 30.22
C SER A 28 18.64 -0.80 29.75
N PHE A 29 18.42 -0.81 28.43
CA PHE A 29 17.09 -0.66 27.87
C PHE A 29 16.23 -1.89 28.24
N PRO A 30 14.96 -1.70 28.64
CA PRO A 30 14.04 -2.80 28.89
C PRO A 30 13.92 -3.66 27.63
N SER A 31 14.10 -4.96 27.83
CA SER A 31 14.32 -5.97 26.80
C SER A 31 13.14 -6.12 25.83
N SER A 32 13.45 -6.20 24.54
CA SER A 32 12.57 -6.34 23.35
C SER A 32 11.67 -7.60 23.32
N ALA A 33 11.66 -8.39 24.39
CA ALA A 33 10.98 -9.68 24.47
C ALA A 33 9.44 -9.58 24.57
N ILE A 34 8.89 -8.41 24.87
CA ILE A 34 7.44 -8.23 25.04
C ILE A 34 6.70 -8.20 23.69
N SER A 35 7.37 -7.77 22.61
CA SER A 35 6.76 -7.64 21.28
C SER A 35 6.61 -8.96 20.52
N SER A 36 7.54 -9.91 20.71
CA SER A 36 7.53 -11.15 19.92
C SER A 36 6.42 -12.14 20.34
N ALA A 37 6.01 -12.10 21.62
CA ALA A 37 4.91 -12.89 22.11
C ALA A 37 3.56 -12.45 21.53
N SER A 38 3.34 -11.13 21.39
CA SER A 38 2.10 -10.59 20.81
C SER A 38 1.95 -10.92 19.33
N ASP A 39 3.03 -10.93 18.55
CA ASP A 39 2.97 -11.20 17.11
C ASP A 39 2.53 -12.64 16.83
N SER A 40 3.01 -13.61 17.60
CA SER A 40 2.61 -15.01 17.46
C SER A 40 1.12 -15.22 17.74
N GLU A 41 0.56 -14.50 18.72
CA GLU A 41 -0.86 -14.56 19.05
C GLU A 41 -1.73 -13.95 17.94
N ILE A 42 -1.31 -12.82 17.36
CA ILE A 42 -1.99 -12.18 16.22
C ILE A 42 -2.06 -13.16 15.05
N VAL A 43 -0.93 -13.79 14.69
CA VAL A 43 -0.90 -14.76 13.56
C VAL A 43 -1.80 -15.96 13.84
N LYS A 44 -1.72 -16.54 15.04
CA LYS A 44 -2.57 -17.69 15.42
C LYS A 44 -4.06 -17.35 15.34
N LYS A 45 -4.46 -16.19 15.87
CA LYS A 45 -5.85 -15.75 15.82
C LYS A 45 -6.29 -15.46 14.39
N ALA A 46 -5.46 -14.75 13.60
CA ALA A 46 -5.75 -14.47 12.21
C ALA A 46 -6.04 -15.75 11.42
N CYS A 47 -5.27 -16.83 11.63
CA CYS A 47 -5.49 -18.13 10.98
C CYS A 47 -6.85 -18.78 11.25
N THR A 48 -7.55 -18.38 12.32
CA THR A 48 -8.90 -18.89 12.66
C THR A 48 -10.04 -18.08 12.03
N LEU A 49 -9.73 -16.93 11.43
CA LEU A 49 -10.71 -16.02 10.85
C LEU A 49 -10.90 -16.29 9.35
N ASP A 50 -12.13 -16.07 8.88
CA ASP A 50 -12.48 -16.05 7.45
C ASP A 50 -11.78 -14.90 6.70
N THR A 51 -11.84 -14.91 5.37
CA THR A 51 -11.10 -13.98 4.48
C THR A 51 -11.23 -12.50 4.87
N PHE A 52 -12.45 -11.97 4.95
CA PHE A 52 -12.66 -10.54 5.21
C PHE A 52 -12.37 -10.14 6.68
N PRO A 53 -12.86 -10.87 7.71
CA PRO A 53 -12.49 -10.59 9.09
C PRO A 53 -10.99 -10.72 9.35
N LYS A 54 -10.31 -11.67 8.70
CA LYS A 54 -8.84 -11.83 8.77
C LYS A 54 -8.14 -10.57 8.28
N PHE A 55 -8.52 -10.05 7.10
CA PHE A 55 -7.94 -8.82 6.55
C PHE A 55 -8.10 -7.64 7.52
N LEU A 56 -9.33 -7.36 7.97
CA LEU A 56 -9.60 -6.24 8.88
C LEU A 56 -8.84 -6.38 10.21
N TYR A 57 -8.82 -7.59 10.77
CA TYR A 57 -8.10 -7.88 12.01
C TYR A 57 -6.60 -7.60 11.89
N ILE A 58 -5.95 -8.11 10.83
CA ILE A 58 -4.51 -7.88 10.63
C ILE A 58 -4.26 -6.40 10.32
N TRP A 59 -5.14 -5.74 9.57
CA TRP A 59 -4.98 -4.32 9.22
C TRP A 59 -4.98 -3.41 10.45
N ASP A 60 -5.91 -3.61 11.38
CA ASP A 60 -5.95 -2.86 12.64
C ASP A 60 -4.69 -3.08 13.50
N HIS A 61 -4.19 -4.32 13.54
CA HIS A 61 -2.94 -4.63 14.23
C HIS A 61 -1.72 -4.02 13.54
N ALA A 62 -1.66 -4.03 12.21
CA ALA A 62 -0.59 -3.39 11.44
C ALA A 62 -0.56 -1.87 11.66
N LYS A 63 -1.72 -1.19 11.66
CA LYS A 63 -1.81 0.24 12.00
C LYS A 63 -1.29 0.51 13.41
N SER A 64 -1.68 -0.32 14.39
CA SER A 64 -1.22 -0.19 15.78
C SER A 64 0.29 -0.40 15.91
N LEU A 65 0.83 -1.38 15.18
CA LEU A 65 2.25 -1.71 15.14
C LEU A 65 3.07 -0.55 14.56
N ILE A 66 2.65 0.00 13.42
CA ILE A 66 3.32 1.17 12.79
C ILE A 66 3.22 2.39 13.72
N ASN A 67 2.08 2.60 14.38
CA ASN A 67 1.95 3.70 15.34
C ASN A 67 2.86 3.54 16.57
N PHE A 68 3.06 2.30 17.05
CA PHE A 68 3.89 2.01 18.21
C PHE A 68 5.40 2.14 17.91
N HIS A 69 5.85 1.60 16.77
CA HIS A 69 7.27 1.63 16.38
C HIS A 69 7.68 2.87 15.57
N GLY A 70 6.70 3.67 15.15
CA GLY A 70 6.90 4.77 14.23
C GLY A 70 7.02 4.30 12.77
N GLN A 71 7.26 5.26 11.89
CA GLN A 71 7.42 5.01 10.46
C GLN A 71 8.58 4.04 10.20
N HIS A 72 8.32 3.00 9.41
CA HIS A 72 9.37 2.11 8.92
C HIS A 72 10.04 2.71 7.68
N ASP A 73 11.36 2.55 7.60
CA ASP A 73 12.14 2.96 6.44
C ASP A 73 13.13 1.84 6.07
N THR A 74 13.56 1.83 4.81
CA THR A 74 14.66 1.00 4.36
C THR A 74 15.96 1.77 4.54
N LEU A 75 16.91 1.25 5.33
CA LEU A 75 18.21 1.90 5.46
C LEU A 75 18.88 1.97 4.09
N THR A 76 19.37 3.15 3.69
CA THR A 76 19.93 3.39 2.34
C THR A 76 21.13 2.48 2.01
N SER A 77 21.76 1.89 3.01
CA SER A 77 22.89 0.94 2.88
C SER A 77 22.53 -0.52 3.16
N THR A 78 21.39 -0.79 3.78
CA THR A 78 20.96 -2.15 4.13
C THR A 78 19.50 -2.29 3.73
N THR A 79 19.20 -3.16 2.77
CA THR A 79 17.83 -3.47 2.30
C THR A 79 16.93 -4.10 3.37
N GLY A 80 17.35 -4.07 4.64
CA GLY A 80 16.59 -4.47 5.81
C GLY A 80 15.53 -3.43 6.19
N LEU A 81 14.43 -3.91 6.76
CA LEU A 81 13.43 -3.05 7.38
C LEU A 81 14.01 -2.49 8.68
N ALA A 82 14.18 -1.18 8.77
CA ALA A 82 14.57 -0.54 10.01
C ALA A 82 13.33 0.06 10.67
N GLY A 83 13.07 -0.31 11.92
CA GLY A 83 12.21 0.51 12.77
C GLY A 83 12.87 1.86 12.98
N ALA A 84 12.09 2.94 13.00
CA ALA A 84 12.62 4.23 13.43
C ALA A 84 13.27 4.04 14.81
N MET A 85 14.55 4.39 14.96
CA MET A 85 15.22 4.49 16.27
C MET A 85 14.64 5.63 17.15
N GLN A 86 13.46 6.12 16.80
CA GLN A 86 12.83 7.22 17.49
C GLN A 86 12.24 6.72 18.81
N THR A 87 12.40 7.54 19.84
CA THR A 87 11.70 7.40 21.11
C THR A 87 10.20 7.23 20.82
N PRO A 88 9.49 6.28 21.46
CA PRO A 88 8.07 6.05 21.23
C PRO A 88 7.30 7.37 21.30
N SER A 89 6.87 7.86 20.14
CA SER A 89 6.04 9.04 20.04
C SER A 89 4.62 8.54 20.05
N PHE A 90 3.92 8.70 21.18
CA PHE A 90 2.49 8.42 21.27
C PHE A 90 1.71 9.46 20.46
N LYS A 91 1.83 9.42 19.13
CA LYS A 91 0.95 10.18 18.24
C LYS A 91 -0.43 9.55 18.32
N THR A 92 -1.44 10.42 18.44
CA THR A 92 -2.85 10.01 18.53
C THR A 92 -3.38 9.49 17.19
N VAL A 93 -2.78 9.93 16.08
CA VAL A 93 -3.23 9.58 14.72
C VAL A 93 -2.01 9.44 13.81
N LEU A 94 -1.91 8.31 13.13
CA LEU A 94 -0.90 8.02 12.11
C LEU A 94 -1.32 8.69 10.79
N SER A 95 -0.40 9.39 10.12
CA SER A 95 -0.70 10.00 8.82
C SER A 95 -0.74 8.95 7.70
N GLU A 96 -1.51 9.21 6.65
CA GLU A 96 -1.57 8.35 5.46
C GLU A 96 -0.18 8.20 4.79
N GLU A 97 0.63 9.25 4.83
CA GLU A 97 2.00 9.24 4.29
C GLU A 97 2.94 8.32 5.08
N GLU A 98 2.85 8.33 6.41
CA GLU A 98 3.61 7.42 7.29
C GLU A 98 3.21 5.95 7.04
N LEU A 99 1.91 5.69 6.85
CA LEU A 99 1.40 4.35 6.48
C LEU A 99 1.94 3.90 5.13
N ALA A 100 1.77 4.73 4.10
CA ALA A 100 2.21 4.41 2.75
C ALA A 100 3.71 4.14 2.69
N THR A 101 4.52 4.97 3.37
CA THR A 101 5.97 4.79 3.42
C THR A 101 6.35 3.50 4.14
N SER A 102 5.72 3.21 5.28
CA SER A 102 6.01 1.99 6.04
C SER A 102 5.66 0.71 5.27
N LEU A 103 4.53 0.71 4.55
CA LEU A 103 4.10 -0.41 3.72
C LEU A 103 4.99 -0.58 2.48
N SER A 104 5.43 0.52 1.88
CA SER A 104 6.39 0.49 0.77
C SER A 104 7.74 -0.11 1.22
N ALA A 105 8.26 0.34 2.37
CA ALA A 105 9.47 -0.22 2.97
C ALA A 105 9.34 -1.74 3.23
N ALA A 106 8.20 -2.17 3.77
CA ALA A 106 7.91 -3.59 4.01
C ALA A 106 7.82 -4.41 2.71
N GLN A 107 7.18 -3.87 1.67
CA GLN A 107 7.09 -4.50 0.36
C GLN A 107 8.47 -4.74 -0.26
N HIS A 108 9.41 -3.79 -0.12
CA HIS A 108 10.78 -3.98 -0.57
C HIS A 108 11.55 -4.98 0.31
N ALA A 109 11.36 -4.90 1.63
CA ALA A 109 12.06 -5.73 2.61
C ALA A 109 11.67 -7.22 2.55
N VAL A 110 10.47 -7.57 2.08
CA VAL A 110 9.98 -8.96 2.04
C VAL A 110 10.83 -9.87 1.14
N HIS A 111 11.56 -9.29 0.18
CA HIS A 111 12.40 -10.01 -0.77
C HIS A 111 13.89 -9.99 -0.40
N THR A 112 14.24 -9.39 0.73
CA THR A 112 15.64 -9.21 1.15
C THR A 112 15.93 -10.03 2.40
N HIS A 113 17.20 -10.35 2.63
CA HIS A 113 17.60 -11.09 3.83
C HIS A 113 17.53 -10.15 5.04
N GLN A 114 16.65 -10.48 5.99
CA GLN A 114 16.46 -9.70 7.20
C GLN A 114 17.24 -10.31 8.38
N PRO A 115 17.86 -9.49 9.24
CA PRO A 115 18.42 -9.98 10.49
C PRO A 115 17.31 -10.56 11.40
N THR A 116 17.64 -11.55 12.23
CA THR A 116 16.71 -12.15 13.18
C THR A 116 16.54 -11.24 14.41
N ASP A 117 15.86 -10.11 14.22
CA ASP A 117 15.55 -9.13 15.26
C ASP A 117 14.04 -8.88 15.40
N SER A 118 13.64 -7.90 16.20
CA SER A 118 12.23 -7.54 16.37
C SER A 118 11.60 -6.95 15.10
N ALA A 119 12.38 -6.33 14.20
CA ALA A 119 11.85 -5.80 12.95
C ALA A 119 11.44 -6.93 11.99
N TYR A 120 12.06 -8.10 12.11
CA TYR A 120 11.61 -9.29 11.40
C TYR A 120 10.18 -9.70 11.77
N GLY A 121 9.81 -9.65 13.05
CA GLY A 121 8.44 -9.95 13.51
C GLY A 121 7.41 -9.02 12.86
N ASN A 122 7.69 -7.72 12.87
CA ASN A 122 6.88 -6.69 12.23
C ASN A 122 6.70 -6.95 10.73
N LEU A 123 7.78 -7.30 10.02
CA LEU A 123 7.72 -7.63 8.61
C LEU A 123 6.83 -8.85 8.33
N GLN A 124 6.83 -9.87 9.21
CA GLN A 124 5.93 -11.03 9.05
C GLN A 124 4.45 -10.62 9.16
N VAL A 125 4.10 -9.72 10.09
CA VAL A 125 2.74 -9.21 10.22
C VAL A 125 2.34 -8.42 8.97
N LEU A 126 3.21 -7.52 8.47
CA LEU A 126 2.93 -6.73 7.27
C LEU A 126 2.86 -7.59 6.00
N ARG A 127 3.66 -8.65 5.91
CA ARG A 127 3.54 -9.65 4.84
C ARG A 127 2.21 -10.40 4.92
N LEU A 128 1.83 -10.87 6.11
CA LEU A 128 0.55 -11.56 6.31
C LEU A 128 -0.64 -10.64 5.98
N LEU A 129 -0.54 -9.34 6.25
CA LEU A 129 -1.52 -8.34 5.83
C LEU A 129 -1.66 -8.31 4.31
N TRP A 130 -0.56 -8.28 3.57
CA TRP A 130 -0.61 -8.28 2.11
C TRP A 130 -1.25 -9.55 1.56
N GLU A 131 -0.88 -10.73 2.09
CA GLU A 131 -1.50 -12.01 1.71
C GLU A 131 -3.01 -11.99 1.99
N ALA A 132 -3.44 -11.45 3.14
CA ALA A 132 -4.85 -11.28 3.47
C ALA A 132 -5.56 -10.27 2.55
N THR A 133 -4.87 -9.21 2.13
CA THR A 133 -5.37 -8.20 1.20
C THR A 133 -5.66 -8.81 -0.17
N VAL A 134 -4.72 -9.59 -0.71
CA VAL A 134 -4.92 -10.28 -2.00
C VAL A 134 -6.11 -11.24 -1.91
N ASN A 135 -6.21 -12.03 -0.84
CA ASN A 135 -7.36 -12.92 -0.65
C ASN A 135 -8.68 -12.15 -0.54
N ALA A 136 -8.70 -11.01 0.15
CA ALA A 136 -9.88 -10.16 0.24
C ALA A 136 -10.28 -9.56 -1.11
N LEU A 137 -9.32 -9.05 -1.88
CA LEU A 137 -9.56 -8.53 -3.24
C LEU A 137 -10.14 -9.62 -4.15
N GLU A 138 -9.58 -10.82 -4.13
CA GLU A 138 -10.08 -11.95 -4.93
C GLU A 138 -11.49 -12.37 -4.50
N GLY A 139 -11.74 -12.52 -3.20
CA GLY A 139 -13.07 -12.84 -2.68
C GLY A 139 -14.11 -11.79 -3.06
N LEU A 140 -13.78 -10.50 -2.96
CA LEU A 140 -14.67 -9.41 -3.36
C LEU A 140 -14.99 -9.41 -4.87
N LEU A 141 -14.01 -9.76 -5.70
CA LEU A 141 -14.18 -9.85 -7.15
C LEU A 141 -14.99 -11.09 -7.57
N GLU A 142 -14.92 -12.18 -6.80
CA GLU A 142 -15.65 -13.43 -7.05
C GLU A 142 -17.10 -13.37 -6.54
N ASP A 143 -17.34 -12.79 -5.37
CA ASP A 143 -18.67 -12.68 -4.76
C ASP A 143 -19.62 -11.80 -5.59
N GLY A 144 -19.08 -10.87 -6.38
CA GLY A 144 -19.87 -9.99 -7.25
C GLY A 144 -20.78 -9.00 -6.50
N GLY A 145 -20.56 -8.82 -5.19
CA GLY A 145 -21.35 -7.95 -4.33
C GLY A 145 -21.09 -6.45 -4.52
N LEU A 146 -20.05 -6.08 -5.26
CA LEU A 146 -19.68 -4.69 -5.52
C LEU A 146 -20.52 -4.10 -6.66
N ASP A 147 -21.03 -2.88 -6.46
CA ASP A 147 -21.58 -2.11 -7.57
C ASP A 147 -20.51 -1.88 -8.65
N LEU A 148 -20.96 -1.85 -9.90
CA LEU A 148 -20.08 -1.72 -11.06
C LEU A 148 -19.19 -0.49 -10.97
N GLU A 149 -19.73 0.64 -10.52
CA GLU A 149 -18.99 1.90 -10.39
C GLU A 149 -17.94 1.83 -9.27
N VAL A 150 -18.31 1.24 -8.12
CA VAL A 150 -17.41 1.07 -6.96
C VAL A 150 -16.24 0.14 -7.32
N CYS A 151 -16.53 -0.99 -7.96
CA CYS A 151 -15.52 -1.91 -8.47
C CYS A 151 -14.58 -1.21 -9.46
N ALA A 152 -15.14 -0.48 -10.43
CA ALA A 152 -14.36 0.23 -11.43
C ALA A 152 -13.43 1.31 -10.85
N TRP A 153 -13.91 2.12 -9.90
CA TRP A 153 -13.06 3.10 -9.22
C TRP A 153 -11.95 2.46 -8.40
N GLY A 154 -12.23 1.33 -7.73
CA GLY A 154 -11.20 0.56 -7.03
C GLY A 154 -10.11 0.06 -7.99
N LEU A 155 -10.48 -0.45 -9.16
CA LEU A 155 -9.52 -0.88 -10.19
C LEU A 155 -8.67 0.27 -10.74
N VAL A 156 -9.23 1.48 -10.86
CA VAL A 156 -8.45 2.69 -11.19
C VAL A 156 -7.43 3.00 -10.08
N GLY A 157 -7.82 2.83 -8.81
CA GLY A 157 -6.93 2.99 -7.64
C GLY A 157 -5.80 1.96 -7.63
N LEU A 158 -6.11 0.68 -7.85
CA LEU A 158 -5.13 -0.40 -8.01
C LEU A 158 -4.15 -0.10 -9.14
N ALA A 159 -4.66 0.33 -10.30
CA ALA A 159 -3.83 0.73 -11.44
C ALA A 159 -3.04 2.04 -11.21
N ALA A 160 -3.34 2.81 -10.16
CA ALA A 160 -2.57 3.99 -9.77
C ALA A 160 -1.34 3.62 -8.95
N GLY A 161 -1.44 2.60 -8.10
CA GLY A 161 -0.32 2.02 -7.37
C GLY A 161 0.41 0.92 -8.12
N TYR A 162 0.19 0.76 -9.43
CA TYR A 162 0.84 -0.30 -10.19
C TYR A 162 2.26 0.10 -10.59
N GLU A 163 3.23 -0.64 -10.08
CA GLU A 163 4.65 -0.62 -10.44
C GLU A 163 4.93 -1.77 -11.41
N ALA A 164 5.35 -1.43 -12.62
CA ALA A 164 5.66 -2.42 -13.64
C ALA A 164 6.79 -3.34 -13.16
N PRO A 165 6.58 -4.67 -13.13
CA PRO A 165 7.66 -5.62 -12.93
C PRO A 165 8.79 -5.39 -13.93
N THR A 166 10.04 -5.67 -13.52
CA THR A 166 11.22 -5.53 -14.39
C THR A 166 11.16 -6.39 -15.66
N THR A 167 10.28 -7.40 -15.68
CA THR A 167 10.05 -8.31 -16.80
C THR A 167 8.94 -7.85 -17.75
N THR A 168 8.20 -6.80 -17.42
CA THR A 168 7.06 -6.33 -18.21
C THR A 168 7.53 -5.59 -19.46
N SER A 169 6.98 -5.97 -20.60
CA SER A 169 7.31 -5.31 -21.86
C SER A 169 6.70 -3.90 -21.92
N VAL A 170 7.38 -2.98 -22.60
CA VAL A 170 6.87 -1.61 -22.87
C VAL A 170 5.47 -1.63 -23.53
N ALA A 171 5.17 -2.67 -24.31
CA ALA A 171 3.86 -2.85 -24.93
C ALA A 171 2.76 -3.11 -23.88
N GLN A 172 3.02 -3.98 -22.91
CA GLN A 172 2.08 -4.30 -21.83
C GLN A 172 1.84 -3.10 -20.90
N GLU A 173 2.88 -2.32 -20.59
CA GLU A 173 2.74 -1.10 -19.79
C GLU A 173 1.82 -0.08 -20.49
N LYS A 174 2.03 0.13 -21.80
CA LYS A 174 1.15 0.98 -22.62
C LYS A 174 -0.28 0.47 -22.67
N GLU A 175 -0.45 -0.85 -22.71
CA GLU A 175 -1.76 -1.50 -22.72
C GLU A 175 -2.50 -1.28 -21.39
N LEU A 176 -1.84 -1.50 -20.25
CA LEU A 176 -2.40 -1.24 -18.93
C LEU A 176 -2.80 0.23 -18.76
N LEU A 177 -1.94 1.15 -19.19
CA LEU A 177 -2.23 2.59 -19.16
C LEU A 177 -3.43 2.95 -20.05
N SER A 178 -3.54 2.32 -21.22
CA SER A 178 -4.68 2.47 -22.12
C SER A 178 -5.98 2.01 -21.45
N TYR A 179 -6.00 0.84 -20.82
CA TYR A 179 -7.18 0.35 -20.11
C TYR A 179 -7.57 1.24 -18.92
N LYS A 180 -6.60 1.69 -18.12
CA LYS A 180 -6.83 2.63 -17.02
C LYS A 180 -7.47 3.94 -17.50
N ASN A 181 -6.93 4.52 -18.58
CA ASN A 181 -7.45 5.79 -19.12
C ASN A 181 -8.86 5.64 -19.71
N ARG A 182 -9.11 4.54 -20.43
CA ARG A 182 -10.44 4.22 -20.99
C ARG A 182 -11.47 3.98 -19.89
N LEU A 183 -11.10 3.23 -18.84
CA LEU A 183 -11.94 3.00 -17.67
C LEU A 183 -12.31 4.31 -16.97
N LYS A 184 -11.31 5.17 -16.70
CA LYS A 184 -11.53 6.49 -16.10
C LYS A 184 -12.44 7.38 -16.96
N ALA A 185 -12.23 7.41 -18.28
CA ALA A 185 -13.09 8.17 -19.18
C ALA A 185 -14.53 7.66 -19.21
N ALA A 186 -14.72 6.33 -19.16
CA ALA A 186 -16.03 5.71 -19.10
C ALA A 186 -16.75 6.02 -17.78
N LEU A 187 -16.04 6.01 -16.65
CA LEU A 187 -16.58 6.39 -15.34
C LEU A 187 -17.01 7.85 -15.30
N ILE A 188 -16.19 8.77 -15.82
CA ILE A 188 -16.54 10.20 -15.91
C ILE A 188 -17.75 10.43 -16.82
N SER A 189 -17.99 9.54 -17.79
CA SER A 189 -19.15 9.61 -18.69
C SER A 189 -20.45 9.12 -18.06
N LEU A 190 -20.40 8.44 -16.91
CA LEU A 190 -21.59 8.12 -16.15
C LEU A 190 -22.10 9.40 -15.46
N PRO A 191 -23.41 9.67 -15.47
CA PRO A 191 -23.99 10.70 -14.64
C PRO A 191 -23.73 10.29 -13.19
N SER A 192 -22.88 11.05 -12.51
CA SER A 192 -22.54 10.74 -11.12
C SER A 192 -23.82 10.74 -10.28
N LEU A 193 -23.96 9.73 -9.43
CA LEU A 193 -25.07 9.61 -8.48
C LEU A 193 -25.21 10.84 -7.57
N ASN A 194 -24.14 11.65 -7.45
CA ASN A 194 -24.06 12.85 -6.64
C ASN A 194 -24.17 14.16 -7.42
N SER A 195 -24.36 14.14 -8.74
CA SER A 195 -24.66 15.39 -9.45
C SER A 195 -26.11 15.77 -9.10
N PRO A 196 -26.34 16.85 -8.34
CA PRO A 196 -27.70 17.28 -8.02
C PRO A 196 -28.40 17.48 -9.35
N LEU A 197 -29.43 16.65 -9.57
CA LEU A 197 -30.30 16.57 -10.74
C LEU A 197 -29.92 17.66 -11.75
N SER A 198 -28.99 17.33 -12.65
CA SER A 198 -28.59 18.23 -13.73
C SER A 198 -29.88 18.82 -14.26
N THR A 199 -30.03 20.12 -14.03
CA THR A 199 -31.15 20.89 -14.52
C THR A 199 -31.29 20.59 -16.00
N SER A 200 -32.53 20.61 -16.49
CA SER A 200 -33.02 20.20 -17.80
C SER A 200 -32.39 20.89 -19.02
N SER A 201 -31.15 21.38 -18.91
CA SER A 201 -30.37 22.11 -19.91
C SER A 201 -29.33 21.26 -20.65
N SER A 202 -29.13 19.99 -20.30
CA SER A 202 -28.34 19.09 -21.16
C SER A 202 -29.17 18.82 -22.41
N GLY A 203 -28.94 19.61 -23.46
CA GLY A 203 -29.62 19.53 -24.76
C GLY A 203 -29.39 18.21 -25.52
N VAL A 204 -28.98 17.15 -24.82
CA VAL A 204 -28.81 15.81 -25.33
C VAL A 204 -30.17 15.10 -25.31
N PRO A 205 -30.67 14.64 -26.48
CA PRO A 205 -31.90 13.87 -26.55
C PRO A 205 -31.86 12.63 -25.63
N PRO A 206 -32.98 12.23 -24.99
CA PRO A 206 -33.02 11.08 -24.07
C PRO A 206 -32.46 9.79 -24.67
N GLN A 207 -32.70 9.54 -25.97
CA GLN A 207 -32.18 8.37 -26.69
C GLN A 207 -30.64 8.37 -26.77
N GLN A 208 -30.04 9.53 -27.05
CA GLN A 208 -28.59 9.66 -27.13
C GLN A 208 -27.94 9.45 -25.75
N ARG A 209 -28.60 9.92 -24.67
CA ARG A 209 -28.15 9.66 -23.30
C ARG A 209 -28.13 8.17 -22.96
N LEU A 210 -29.17 7.40 -23.35
CA LEU A 210 -29.21 5.95 -23.15
C LEU A 210 -28.10 5.23 -23.91
N ILE A 211 -27.83 5.64 -25.15
CA ILE A 211 -26.73 5.08 -25.96
C ILE A 211 -25.38 5.35 -25.29
N MET A 212 -25.14 6.58 -24.81
CA MET A 212 -23.92 6.95 -24.10
C MET A 212 -23.73 6.14 -22.82
N LEU A 213 -24.78 5.99 -22.01
CA LEU A 213 -24.76 5.20 -20.78
C LEU A 213 -24.45 3.72 -21.03
N THR A 214 -25.09 3.14 -22.04
CA THR A 214 -24.88 1.74 -22.43
C THR A 214 -23.44 1.54 -22.89
N LYS A 215 -22.92 2.48 -23.69
CA LYS A 215 -21.53 2.46 -24.13
C LYS A 215 -20.56 2.58 -22.95
N ALA A 216 -20.80 3.49 -22.02
CA ALA A 216 -19.95 3.69 -20.84
C ALA A 216 -19.92 2.44 -19.94
N ARG A 217 -21.06 1.85 -19.62
CA ARG A 217 -21.14 0.61 -18.82
C ARG A 217 -20.42 -0.57 -19.49
N ARG A 218 -20.59 -0.72 -20.80
CA ARG A 218 -19.87 -1.74 -21.57
C ARG A 218 -18.37 -1.53 -21.49
N GLU A 219 -17.92 -0.28 -21.63
CA GLU A 219 -16.50 0.06 -21.57
C GLU A 219 -15.92 -0.20 -20.17
N ILE A 220 -16.66 0.15 -19.11
CA ILE A 220 -16.29 -0.17 -17.74
C ILE A 220 -16.09 -1.68 -17.58
N HIS A 221 -17.07 -2.48 -18.00
CA HIS A 221 -16.97 -3.94 -17.89
C HIS A 221 -15.75 -4.51 -18.64
N ILE A 222 -15.50 -4.06 -19.87
CA ILE A 222 -14.35 -4.51 -20.67
C ILE A 222 -13.03 -4.14 -20.00
N CYS A 223 -12.84 -2.86 -19.68
CA CYS A 223 -11.57 -2.39 -19.12
C CYS A 223 -11.32 -2.94 -17.71
N SER A 224 -12.35 -3.08 -16.88
CA SER A 224 -12.24 -3.71 -15.57
C SER A 224 -11.76 -5.16 -15.69
N ASN A 225 -12.38 -5.96 -16.57
CA ASN A 225 -11.96 -7.35 -16.77
C ASN A 225 -10.52 -7.46 -17.29
N MET A 226 -10.11 -6.59 -18.21
CA MET A 226 -8.74 -6.60 -18.74
C MET A 226 -7.71 -6.25 -17.66
N LEU A 227 -8.00 -5.28 -16.80
CA LEU A 227 -7.14 -4.93 -15.66
C LEU A 227 -7.06 -6.08 -14.65
N ILE A 228 -8.20 -6.67 -14.25
CA ILE A 228 -8.22 -7.81 -13.32
C ILE A 228 -7.40 -8.97 -13.87
N GLN A 229 -7.59 -9.32 -15.15
CA GLN A 229 -6.82 -10.38 -15.80
C GLN A 229 -5.31 -10.08 -15.80
N GLN A 230 -4.93 -8.82 -15.98
CA GLN A 230 -3.53 -8.42 -15.92
C GLN A 230 -2.97 -8.56 -14.50
N PHE A 231 -3.67 -8.05 -13.49
CA PHE A 231 -3.24 -8.15 -12.08
C PHE A 231 -3.11 -9.60 -11.63
N ARG A 232 -4.08 -10.47 -11.97
CA ARG A 232 -4.04 -11.91 -11.68
C ARG A 232 -2.88 -12.61 -12.37
N ARG A 233 -2.60 -12.27 -13.63
CA ARG A 233 -1.50 -12.87 -14.42
C ARG A 233 -0.14 -12.60 -13.79
N GLU A 234 0.03 -11.43 -13.18
CA GLU A 234 1.26 -11.03 -12.50
C GLU A 234 1.25 -11.36 -11.00
N GLY A 235 0.20 -12.03 -10.51
CA GLY A 235 0.08 -12.43 -9.12
C GLY A 235 0.02 -11.25 -8.14
N TRP A 236 -0.56 -10.12 -8.55
CA TRP A 236 -0.70 -8.89 -7.74
C TRP A 236 0.61 -8.23 -7.30
N ALA A 237 1.78 -8.80 -7.65
CA ALA A 237 3.09 -8.35 -7.18
C ALA A 237 3.44 -6.93 -7.64
N GLY A 238 2.90 -6.49 -8.78
CA GLY A 238 3.07 -5.14 -9.29
C GLY A 238 2.24 -4.09 -8.58
N ILE A 239 1.40 -4.42 -7.60
CA ILE A 239 0.58 -3.42 -6.89
C ILE A 239 1.28 -3.00 -5.60
N GLN A 240 1.46 -1.70 -5.41
CA GLN A 240 1.90 -1.13 -4.14
C GLN A 240 0.94 -1.52 -3.02
N TRP A 241 1.50 -2.04 -1.92
CA TRP A 241 0.72 -2.61 -0.81
C TRP A 241 -0.33 -1.63 -0.27
N TYR A 242 0.05 -0.37 -0.06
CA TYR A 242 -0.87 0.68 0.43
C TYR A 242 -2.11 0.81 -0.47
N HIS A 243 -1.94 0.89 -1.79
CA HIS A 243 -3.06 1.01 -2.72
C HIS A 243 -3.98 -0.21 -2.68
N GLY A 244 -3.41 -1.42 -2.63
CA GLY A 244 -4.20 -2.65 -2.51
C GLY A 244 -5.01 -2.70 -1.22
N ILE A 245 -4.39 -2.36 -0.09
CA ILE A 245 -5.03 -2.35 1.24
C ILE A 245 -6.17 -1.32 1.28
N THR A 246 -5.92 -0.08 0.84
CA THR A 246 -6.95 0.98 0.84
C THR A 246 -8.13 0.64 -0.07
N VAL A 247 -7.88 0.01 -1.22
CA VAL A 247 -8.97 -0.43 -2.11
C VAL A 247 -9.78 -1.55 -1.47
N ALA A 248 -9.12 -2.56 -0.89
CA ALA A 248 -9.81 -3.65 -0.19
C ALA A 248 -10.66 -3.13 0.98
N GLU A 249 -10.10 -2.24 1.81
CA GLU A 249 -10.81 -1.59 2.92
C GLU A 249 -12.07 -0.85 2.45
N ARG A 250 -11.94 0.01 1.43
CA ARG A 250 -13.07 0.78 0.88
C ARG A 250 -14.13 -0.11 0.23
N TRP A 251 -13.74 -1.18 -0.44
CA TRP A 251 -14.69 -2.15 -0.99
C TRP A 251 -15.45 -2.90 0.12
N LEU A 252 -14.77 -3.30 1.19
CA LEU A 252 -15.41 -3.93 2.35
C LEU A 252 -16.36 -2.97 3.09
N GLU A 253 -15.98 -1.71 3.23
CA GLU A 253 -16.87 -0.67 3.77
C GLU A 253 -18.14 -0.52 2.92
N ASN A 254 -18.00 -0.54 1.58
CA ASN A 254 -19.13 -0.38 0.67
C ASN A 254 -20.15 -1.51 0.77
N ILE A 255 -19.71 -2.75 1.00
CA ILE A 255 -20.61 -3.90 1.23
C ILE A 255 -21.05 -4.06 2.69
N GLY A 256 -20.72 -3.09 3.56
CA GLY A 256 -21.17 -3.06 4.96
C GLY A 256 -20.35 -3.91 5.93
N MET A 257 -19.18 -4.42 5.53
CA MET A 257 -18.31 -5.23 6.39
C MET A 257 -17.30 -4.41 7.20
N GLY A 258 -17.01 -3.16 6.81
CA GLY A 258 -16.01 -2.31 7.48
C GLY A 258 -16.36 -1.84 8.90
N LYS A 259 -17.57 -2.14 9.42
CA LYS A 259 -18.03 -1.69 10.75
C LYS A 259 -18.40 -2.82 11.71
N MET A 260 -17.93 -4.06 11.48
CA MET A 260 -18.07 -5.09 12.51
C MET A 260 -17.28 -4.67 13.76
N ASP A 261 -18.02 -4.13 14.74
CA ASP A 261 -17.69 -4.14 16.17
C ASP A 261 -16.85 -2.99 16.74
N ALA A 262 -17.16 -1.74 16.36
CA ALA A 262 -16.97 -0.62 17.30
C ALA A 262 -18.11 -0.55 18.34
N ASP A 263 -19.35 -0.86 17.94
CA ASP A 263 -20.54 -0.76 18.79
C ASP A 263 -20.88 -2.04 19.60
N ARG A 264 -20.23 -3.18 19.32
CA ARG A 264 -20.40 -4.43 20.13
C ARG A 264 -19.42 -4.57 21.30
N ARG A 265 -18.59 -3.55 21.57
CA ARG A 265 -17.66 -3.51 22.72
C ARG A 265 -18.08 -2.54 23.82
N GLN A 266 -19.33 -2.05 23.79
CA GLN A 266 -20.01 -1.40 24.93
C GLN A 266 -21.02 -2.37 25.53
#